data_AF-A0A521QW22-F1
#
_entry.id   AF-A0A521QW22-F1
#
_cell.length_a   1.000
_cell.length_b   1.000
_cell.length_c   1.000
_cell.angle_alpha   90.00
_cell.angle_beta   90.00
_cell.angle_gamma   90.00
#
_symmetry.space_group_name_H-M   'P 1'
#
loop_
_entity.id
_entity.type
_entity.pdbx_description
1 polymer ?
#
loop_
_entity_poly.entity_id
_entity_poly.type
_entity_poly.pdbx_seq_one_letter_code
_entity_poly.pdbx_strand_id
1 'polypeptide(L)'
;MSALHSLLPLLAMSFFLGGCWYSSSVSGSKDGTSQMRRIDQANASTTPQQAQALISGKTWRATGSLYGPAVHYSTPDGRDFAWFIEGRQVVAGEWKVETGPAGPSGTLVTKVCLRYPGEAIHPISKAAGADWYCQAAGSVFAWVGERVDGDPLGLASRSELPFVSRHKPLTISQLQALLQR
;
A
#
# COMPACT_ATOMS: atom_id res chain seq x y z
N MET A 1 39.11 -15.90 -82.07
CA MET A 1 38.18 -17.04 -82.13
C MET A 1 38.00 -17.57 -80.72
N SER A 2 36.74 -17.67 -80.27
CA SER A 2 36.25 -18.28 -79.02
C SER A 2 36.73 -17.70 -77.68
N ALA A 3 35.97 -17.64 -76.59
CA ALA A 3 34.55 -17.52 -76.22
C ALA A 3 34.49 -17.90 -74.71
N LEU A 4 33.48 -17.36 -74.01
CA LEU A 4 32.97 -17.78 -72.70
C LEU A 4 33.74 -17.36 -71.44
N HIS A 5 33.10 -17.11 -70.30
CA HIS A 5 31.80 -16.54 -69.90
C HIS A 5 31.91 -16.41 -68.36
N SER A 6 31.31 -15.35 -67.81
CA SER A 6 30.55 -15.38 -66.55
C SER A 6 31.23 -15.43 -65.16
N LEU A 7 30.69 -14.51 -64.33
CA LEU A 7 30.36 -14.59 -62.90
C LEU A 7 31.34 -14.03 -61.86
N LEU A 8 31.09 -12.76 -61.49
CA LEU A 8 31.21 -12.24 -60.12
C LEU A 8 30.21 -12.96 -59.18
N PRO A 9 30.52 -13.13 -57.89
CA PRO A 9 30.01 -12.17 -56.93
C PRO A 9 30.93 -11.83 -55.74
N LEU A 10 30.59 -10.69 -55.12
CA LEU A 10 31.17 -10.07 -53.94
C LEU A 10 31.20 -11.00 -52.71
N LEU A 11 32.34 -11.00 -52.02
CA LEU A 11 32.47 -11.55 -50.67
C LEU A 11 32.07 -10.45 -49.67
N ALA A 12 30.87 -10.59 -49.11
CA ALA A 12 30.37 -9.75 -48.02
C ALA A 12 31.01 -10.18 -46.69
N MET A 13 31.61 -9.22 -45.98
CA MET A 13 32.04 -9.34 -44.60
C MET A 13 30.81 -9.42 -43.67
N SER A 14 30.63 -10.56 -43.01
CA SER A 14 29.68 -10.69 -41.90
C SER A 14 30.43 -10.52 -40.58
N PHE A 15 30.30 -9.34 -39.98
CA PHE A 15 30.71 -9.06 -38.61
C PHE A 15 29.93 -9.96 -37.64
N PHE A 16 30.64 -10.86 -36.95
CA PHE A 16 30.12 -11.54 -35.76
C PHE A 16 30.08 -10.55 -34.59
N LEU A 17 29.01 -9.77 -34.51
CA LEU A 17 28.60 -9.13 -33.26
C LEU A 17 27.80 -10.17 -32.45
N GLY A 18 28.51 -11.01 -31.71
CA GLY A 18 27.93 -11.85 -30.66
C GLY A 18 27.40 -10.96 -29.54
N GLY A 19 26.16 -10.49 -29.70
CA GLY A 19 25.44 -9.78 -28.65
C GLY A 19 25.21 -10.73 -27.47
N CYS A 20 25.76 -10.39 -26.30
CA CYS A 20 25.33 -10.97 -25.03
C CYS A 20 23.88 -10.54 -24.78
N TRP A 21 22.92 -11.39 -25.14
CA TRP A 21 21.53 -11.24 -24.72
C TRP A 21 21.47 -11.57 -23.23
N TYR A 22 21.68 -10.56 -22.39
CA TYR A 22 21.41 -10.66 -20.96
C TYR A 22 19.90 -10.58 -20.75
N SER A 23 19.19 -11.68 -21.02
CA SER A 23 17.83 -11.88 -20.52
C SER A 23 17.92 -12.20 -19.03
N SER A 24 18.02 -11.17 -18.21
CA SER A 24 17.75 -11.32 -16.77
C SER A 24 16.26 -11.60 -16.59
N SER A 25 15.91 -12.88 -16.57
CA SER A 25 14.60 -13.34 -16.11
C SER A 25 14.48 -13.00 -14.62
N VAL A 26 13.57 -12.09 -14.29
CA VAL A 26 13.16 -11.85 -12.90
C VAL A 26 12.51 -13.13 -12.41
N SER A 27 13.27 -13.95 -11.69
CA SER A 27 12.79 -15.13 -10.97
C SER A 27 11.91 -14.69 -9.79
N GLY A 28 10.66 -14.32 -10.09
CA GLY A 28 9.64 -14.14 -9.06
C GLY A 28 9.26 -15.49 -8.45
N SER A 29 9.35 -15.63 -7.12
CA SER A 29 8.80 -16.79 -6.41
C SER A 29 7.34 -17.01 -6.81
N LYS A 30 6.93 -18.27 -7.03
CA LYS A 30 5.53 -18.65 -7.34
C LYS A 30 4.55 -18.05 -6.33
N ASP A 31 4.97 -17.91 -5.07
CA ASP A 31 4.15 -17.38 -3.98
C ASP A 31 3.83 -15.89 -4.16
N GLY A 32 4.79 -15.08 -4.63
CA GLY A 32 4.61 -13.65 -4.87
C GLY A 32 3.57 -13.37 -5.94
N THR A 33 3.58 -14.16 -7.03
CA THR A 33 2.58 -14.03 -8.10
C THR A 33 1.17 -14.41 -7.63
N SER A 34 1.06 -15.37 -6.70
CA SER A 34 -0.22 -15.77 -6.13
C SER A 34 -0.81 -14.69 -5.21
N GLN A 35 0.03 -14.02 -4.42
CA GLN A 35 -0.39 -12.94 -3.54
C GLN A 35 -0.83 -11.71 -4.33
N MET A 36 -0.07 -11.31 -5.34
CA MET A 36 -0.43 -10.19 -6.23
C MET A 36 -1.80 -10.43 -6.87
N ARG A 37 -2.03 -11.62 -7.42
CA ARG A 37 -3.33 -11.99 -8.02
C ARG A 37 -4.50 -11.89 -7.03
N ARG A 38 -4.29 -12.29 -5.77
CA ARG A 38 -5.33 -12.16 -4.73
C ARG A 38 -5.64 -10.69 -4.43
N ILE A 39 -4.62 -9.84 -4.37
CA ILE A 39 -4.80 -8.39 -4.17
C ILE A 39 -5.54 -7.78 -5.35
N ASP A 40 -5.18 -8.12 -6.59
CA ASP A 40 -5.87 -7.65 -7.79
C ASP A 40 -7.35 -8.04 -7.79
N GLN A 41 -7.64 -9.31 -7.46
CA GLN A 41 -9.01 -9.81 -7.36
C GLN A 41 -9.78 -9.11 -6.22
N ALA A 42 -9.13 -8.87 -5.07
CA ALA A 42 -9.74 -8.14 -3.96
C ALA A 42 -10.02 -6.68 -4.35
N ASN A 43 -9.10 -6.02 -5.04
CA ASN A 43 -9.29 -4.65 -5.54
C ASN A 43 -10.46 -4.56 -6.53
N ALA A 44 -10.63 -5.58 -7.37
CA ALA A 44 -11.72 -5.62 -8.35
C ALA A 44 -13.09 -5.94 -7.75
N SER A 45 -13.14 -6.65 -6.61
CA SER A 45 -14.40 -7.18 -6.05
C SER A 45 -14.85 -6.56 -4.73
N THR A 46 -13.99 -5.82 -4.02
CA THR A 46 -14.35 -5.20 -2.74
C THR A 46 -15.39 -4.11 -2.95
N THR A 47 -16.53 -4.21 -2.26
CA THR A 47 -17.61 -3.21 -2.33
C THR A 47 -17.39 -2.05 -1.35
N PRO A 48 -18.05 -0.89 -1.55
CA PRO A 48 -18.02 0.21 -0.60
C PRO A 48 -18.47 -0.20 0.81
N GLN A 49 -19.49 -1.04 0.93
CA GLN A 49 -20.00 -1.51 2.22
C GLN A 49 -18.99 -2.41 2.93
N GLN A 50 -18.30 -3.29 2.19
CA GLN A 50 -17.21 -4.08 2.74
C GLN A 50 -16.06 -3.19 3.20
N ALA A 51 -15.68 -2.18 2.41
CA ALA A 51 -14.63 -1.23 2.76
C ALA A 51 -14.98 -0.42 4.02
N GLN A 52 -16.22 0.07 4.11
CA GLN A 52 -16.73 0.75 5.30
C GLN A 52 -16.67 -0.18 6.53
N ALA A 53 -17.14 -1.42 6.39
CA ALA A 53 -17.14 -2.42 7.45
C ALA A 53 -15.74 -2.85 7.89
N LEU A 54 -14.69 -2.63 7.08
CA LEU A 54 -13.32 -2.93 7.48
C LEU A 54 -12.84 -1.98 8.59
N ILE A 55 -13.13 -0.68 8.48
CA ILE A 55 -12.48 0.36 9.29
C ILE A 55 -13.45 1.14 10.18
N SER A 56 -14.72 1.28 9.77
CA SER A 56 -15.72 2.06 10.51
C SER A 56 -15.93 1.53 11.93
N GLY A 57 -15.67 2.39 12.92
CA GLY A 57 -15.79 2.05 14.34
C GLY A 57 -14.77 1.00 14.78
N LYS A 58 -13.59 0.94 14.15
CA LYS A 58 -12.57 -0.07 14.46
C LYS A 58 -11.23 0.55 14.74
N THR A 59 -10.51 -0.08 15.67
CA THR A 59 -9.07 0.07 15.80
C THR A 59 -8.39 -1.00 14.95
N TRP A 60 -7.53 -0.59 14.02
CA TRP A 60 -6.89 -1.49 13.08
C TRP A 60 -5.41 -1.19 12.96
N ARG A 61 -4.61 -2.25 12.80
CA ARG A 61 -3.16 -2.18 12.65
C ARG A 61 -2.79 -2.56 11.24
N ALA A 62 -2.04 -1.69 10.59
CA ALA A 62 -1.50 -1.93 9.25
C ALA A 62 0.01 -1.72 9.23
N THR A 63 0.67 -2.30 8.24
CA THR A 63 2.09 -2.06 7.98
C THR A 63 2.27 -1.69 6.52
N GLY A 64 2.59 -0.43 6.26
CA GLY A 64 2.85 0.07 4.92
C GLY A 64 4.34 0.20 4.66
N SER A 65 4.75 0.04 3.41
CA SER A 65 6.16 0.18 3.00
C SER A 65 6.72 1.59 3.21
N LEU A 66 5.86 2.63 3.17
CA LEU A 66 6.28 4.04 3.27
C LEU A 66 6.29 4.59 4.71
N TYR A 67 5.55 3.97 5.64
CA TYR A 67 5.32 4.53 6.98
C TYR A 67 5.50 3.51 8.10
N GLY A 68 5.89 2.27 7.77
CA GLY A 68 6.07 1.21 8.75
C GLY A 68 4.74 0.78 9.40
N PRO A 69 4.79 0.24 10.63
CA PRO A 69 3.59 -0.15 11.34
C PRO A 69 2.88 1.06 11.94
N ALA A 70 1.57 1.13 11.75
CA ALA A 70 0.70 2.14 12.35
C ALA A 70 -0.56 1.49 12.91
N VAL A 71 -1.15 2.14 13.90
CA VAL A 71 -2.46 1.80 14.45
C VAL A 71 -3.38 2.98 14.21
N HIS A 72 -4.57 2.69 13.69
CA HIS A 72 -5.59 3.66 13.39
C HIS A 72 -6.83 3.34 14.20
N TYR A 73 -7.54 4.36 14.66
CA TYR A 73 -8.94 4.24 15.05
C TYR A 73 -9.79 5.11 14.13
N SER A 74 -10.61 4.47 13.31
CA SER A 74 -11.48 5.16 12.36
C SER A 74 -12.91 5.15 12.90
N THR A 75 -13.46 6.32 13.23
CA THR A 75 -14.81 6.46 13.80
C THR A 75 -15.89 6.31 12.72
N PRO A 76 -17.13 5.94 13.06
CA PRO A 76 -18.22 5.88 12.09
C PRO A 76 -18.57 7.21 11.41
N ASP A 77 -18.23 8.34 12.04
CA ASP A 77 -18.48 9.69 11.54
C ASP A 77 -17.39 10.24 10.60
N GLY A 78 -16.42 9.42 10.20
CA GLY A 78 -15.41 9.79 9.20
C GLY A 78 -14.13 10.42 9.76
N ARG A 79 -13.88 10.36 11.07
CA ARG A 79 -12.61 10.79 11.68
C ARG A 79 -11.65 9.62 11.82
N ASP A 80 -10.37 9.87 11.65
CA ASP A 80 -9.30 8.88 11.82
C ASP A 80 -8.28 9.38 12.84
N PHE A 81 -7.85 8.52 13.75
CA PHE A 81 -6.81 8.81 14.73
C PHE A 81 -5.68 7.82 14.53
N ALA A 82 -4.57 8.29 13.96
CA ALA A 82 -3.45 7.46 13.56
C ALA A 82 -2.27 7.62 14.51
N TRP A 83 -1.77 6.51 15.02
CA TRP A 83 -0.53 6.43 15.76
C TRP A 83 0.50 5.66 14.94
N PHE A 84 1.53 6.36 14.50
CA PHE A 84 2.69 5.79 13.82
C PHE A 84 3.70 5.35 14.88
N ILE A 85 3.96 4.05 14.98
CA ILE A 85 4.61 3.39 16.13
C ILE A 85 6.00 3.97 16.48
N GLU A 86 6.68 4.58 15.49
CA GLU A 86 7.98 5.24 15.66
C GLU A 86 7.89 6.56 16.46
N GLY A 87 6.72 7.20 16.47
CA GLY A 87 6.43 8.41 17.22
C GLY A 87 5.55 8.15 18.44
N ARG A 88 5.35 9.18 19.27
CA ARG A 88 4.36 9.16 20.36
C ARG A 88 3.04 9.83 19.98
N GLN A 89 3.07 10.70 18.98
CA GLN A 89 1.95 11.54 18.62
C GLN A 89 0.82 10.72 17.98
N VAL A 90 -0.41 11.02 18.38
CA VAL A 90 -1.62 10.64 17.66
C VAL A 90 -1.96 11.76 16.69
N VAL A 91 -2.05 11.41 15.42
CA VAL A 91 -2.40 12.33 14.34
C VAL A 91 -3.89 12.21 14.09
N ALA A 92 -4.60 13.34 14.26
CA ALA A 92 -6.00 13.43 13.92
C ALA A 92 -6.19 13.71 12.43
N GLY A 93 -7.11 12.98 11.82
CA GLY A 93 -7.41 13.05 10.41
C GLY A 93 -8.84 12.64 10.12
N GLU A 94 -9.07 12.33 8.86
CA GLU A 94 -10.36 11.97 8.32
C GLU A 94 -10.21 10.76 7.42
N TRP A 95 -11.29 10.01 7.28
CA TRP A 95 -11.37 8.90 6.36
C TRP A 95 -12.70 8.92 5.60
N LYS A 96 -12.67 8.34 4.39
CA LYS A 96 -13.87 8.06 3.61
C LYS A 96 -13.65 6.85 2.73
N VAL A 97 -14.76 6.29 2.25
CA VAL A 97 -14.76 5.32 1.15
C VAL A 97 -15.33 6.00 -0.08
N GLU A 98 -14.66 5.83 -1.21
CA GLU A 98 -15.15 6.34 -2.51
C GLU A 98 -14.91 5.32 -3.61
N THR A 99 -15.59 5.49 -4.74
CA THR A 99 -15.32 4.74 -5.95
C THR A 99 -14.61 5.65 -6.94
N GLY A 100 -13.48 5.21 -7.48
CA GLY A 100 -12.71 5.99 -8.44
C GLY A 100 -11.75 5.14 -9.26
N PRO A 101 -11.10 5.72 -10.28
CA PRO A 101 -10.22 4.99 -11.18
C PRO A 101 -8.98 4.43 -10.45
N ALA A 102 -8.64 3.17 -10.66
CA ALA A 102 -7.48 2.49 -10.06
C ALA A 102 -6.13 2.86 -10.72
N GLY A 103 -6.17 3.48 -11.89
CA GLY A 103 -5.00 3.78 -12.71
C GLY A 103 -5.37 4.24 -14.12
N PRO A 104 -4.42 4.22 -15.06
CA PRO A 104 -4.61 4.76 -16.42
C PRO A 104 -5.69 4.04 -17.23
N SER A 105 -6.02 2.80 -16.89
CA SER A 105 -7.08 2.02 -17.55
C SER A 105 -8.49 2.56 -17.32
N GLY A 106 -8.68 3.47 -16.36
CA GLY A 106 -9.99 4.00 -15.99
C GLY A 106 -10.89 3.02 -15.25
N THR A 107 -10.41 1.82 -14.92
CA THR A 107 -11.18 0.81 -14.17
C THR A 107 -11.57 1.38 -12.80
N LEU A 108 -12.87 1.43 -12.51
CA LEU A 108 -13.37 1.90 -11.23
C LEU A 108 -13.15 0.84 -10.15
N VAL A 109 -12.62 1.27 -9.00
CA VAL A 109 -12.44 0.45 -7.81
C VAL A 109 -12.91 1.20 -6.59
N THR A 110 -13.32 0.48 -5.56
CA THR A 110 -13.54 1.04 -4.23
C THR A 110 -12.20 1.36 -3.58
N LYS A 111 -12.10 2.56 -3.02
CA LYS A 111 -10.91 3.09 -2.34
C LYS A 111 -11.23 3.45 -0.91
N VAL A 112 -10.26 3.25 -0.03
CA VAL A 112 -10.20 3.88 1.29
C VAL A 112 -9.28 5.08 1.15
N CYS A 113 -9.78 6.25 1.55
CA CYS A 113 -9.05 7.50 1.52
C CYS A 113 -8.83 8.00 2.93
N LEU A 114 -7.62 8.45 3.21
CA LEU A 114 -7.20 9.04 4.47
C LEU A 114 -6.66 10.45 4.23
N ARG A 115 -6.89 11.36 5.17
CA ARG A 115 -6.41 12.73 5.11
C ARG A 115 -6.02 13.22 6.50
N TYR A 116 -4.89 13.92 6.62
CA TYR A 116 -4.40 14.45 7.90
C TYR A 116 -4.09 15.94 7.76
N PRO A 117 -5.10 16.83 7.89
CA PRO A 117 -4.95 18.24 7.55
C PRO A 117 -4.07 19.05 8.50
N GLY A 118 -3.78 18.54 9.70
CA GLY A 118 -2.86 19.16 10.64
C GLY A 118 -1.38 18.95 10.32
N GLU A 119 -1.06 18.08 9.36
CA GLU A 119 0.32 17.69 9.05
C GLU A 119 0.82 18.40 7.79
N ALA A 120 2.02 18.98 7.85
CA ALA A 120 2.66 19.62 6.69
C ALA A 120 3.07 18.60 5.62
N ILE A 121 3.41 17.39 6.04
CA ILE A 121 3.74 16.24 5.19
C ILE A 121 2.78 15.13 5.56
N HIS A 122 2.05 14.60 4.58
CA HIS A 122 1.08 13.54 4.81
C HIS A 122 1.80 12.29 5.39
N PRO A 123 1.41 11.79 6.57
CA PRO A 123 2.22 10.82 7.31
C PRO A 123 2.28 9.43 6.63
N ILE A 124 1.30 9.11 5.78
CA ILE A 124 1.26 7.88 4.98
C ILE A 124 1.98 8.01 3.62
N SER A 125 1.52 8.91 2.75
CA SER A 125 2.05 9.07 1.38
C SER A 125 3.39 9.79 1.31
N LYS A 126 3.79 10.48 2.38
CA LYS A 126 4.98 11.35 2.46
C LYS A 126 4.97 12.52 1.46
N ALA A 127 3.85 12.76 0.78
CA ALA A 127 3.65 13.92 -0.06
C ALA A 127 3.45 15.17 0.79
N ALA A 128 3.81 16.33 0.25
CA ALA A 128 3.52 17.61 0.90
C ALA A 128 2.01 17.88 0.88
N GLY A 129 1.51 18.46 1.98
CA GLY A 129 0.13 18.94 2.07
C GLY A 129 -0.88 17.98 2.68
N ALA A 130 -2.11 18.48 2.73
CA ALA A 130 -3.25 17.92 3.45
C ALA A 130 -4.23 17.18 2.51
N ASP A 131 -3.76 16.66 1.37
CA ASP A 131 -4.63 16.04 0.38
C ASP A 131 -5.03 14.62 0.76
N TRP A 132 -6.13 14.15 0.17
CA TRP A 132 -6.59 12.78 0.33
C TRP A 132 -5.60 11.80 -0.28
N TYR A 133 -5.12 10.86 0.53
CA TYR A 133 -4.38 9.70 0.06
C TYR A 133 -5.32 8.49 -0.04
N CYS A 134 -5.60 8.07 -1.27
CA CYS A 134 -6.55 7.01 -1.56
C CYS A 134 -5.86 5.74 -2.06
N GLN A 135 -6.20 4.60 -1.45
CA GLN A 135 -5.71 3.29 -1.84
C GLN A 135 -6.88 2.35 -2.12
N ALA A 136 -6.71 1.44 -3.08
CA ALA A 136 -7.74 0.44 -3.36
C ALA A 136 -8.06 -0.39 -2.10
N ALA A 137 -9.34 -0.55 -1.78
CA ALA A 137 -9.78 -1.13 -0.52
C ALA A 137 -9.26 -2.57 -0.31
N GLY A 138 -9.25 -3.38 -1.38
CA GLY A 138 -8.69 -4.75 -1.32
C GLY A 138 -7.20 -4.78 -0.93
N SER A 139 -6.43 -3.76 -1.30
CA SER A 139 -5.02 -3.63 -0.93
C SER A 139 -4.88 -3.23 0.54
N VAL A 140 -5.72 -2.31 1.02
CA VAL A 140 -5.79 -1.96 2.44
C VAL A 140 -6.11 -3.20 3.28
N PHE A 141 -7.08 -4.02 2.85
CA PHE A 141 -7.45 -5.26 3.54
C PHE A 141 -6.27 -6.23 3.65
N ALA A 142 -5.43 -6.32 2.61
CA ALA A 142 -4.26 -7.17 2.61
C ALA A 142 -3.15 -6.70 3.56
N TRP A 143 -3.11 -5.40 3.90
CA TRP A 143 -2.11 -4.82 4.80
C TRP A 143 -2.59 -4.67 6.24
N VAL A 144 -3.90 -4.70 6.46
CA VAL A 144 -4.49 -4.76 7.81
C VAL A 144 -4.23 -6.15 8.39
N GLY A 145 -3.26 -6.23 9.31
CA GLY A 145 -2.89 -7.48 9.96
C GLY A 145 -3.77 -7.81 11.18
N GLU A 146 -4.46 -6.80 11.74
CA GLU A 146 -5.27 -6.95 12.94
C GLU A 146 -6.32 -5.83 13.01
N ARG A 147 -7.50 -6.14 13.54
CA ARG A 147 -8.55 -5.16 13.83
C ARG A 147 -9.43 -5.62 14.98
N VAL A 148 -9.93 -4.67 15.75
CA VAL A 148 -10.87 -4.87 16.85
C VAL A 148 -11.93 -3.76 16.83
N ASP A 149 -13.11 -4.05 17.39
CA ASP A 149 -14.18 -3.07 17.46
C ASP A 149 -13.89 -2.00 18.53
N GLY A 150 -14.31 -0.77 18.25
CA GLY A 150 -14.15 0.37 19.14
C GLY A 150 -12.73 0.92 19.23
N ASP A 151 -12.48 1.69 20.29
CA ASP A 151 -11.22 2.38 20.58
C ASP A 151 -10.56 1.89 21.89
N PRO A 152 -10.12 0.62 21.96
CA PRO A 152 -9.51 0.08 23.18
C PRO A 152 -8.18 0.75 23.55
N LEU A 153 -7.56 1.47 22.61
CA LEU A 153 -6.33 2.23 22.86
C LEU A 153 -6.62 3.71 23.22
N GLY A 154 -7.88 4.13 23.17
CA GLY A 154 -8.31 5.51 23.44
C GLY A 154 -7.63 6.55 22.54
N LEU A 155 -7.36 6.23 21.27
CA LEU A 155 -6.70 7.13 20.33
C LEU A 155 -7.54 8.40 20.09
N ALA A 156 -8.87 8.31 20.12
CA ALA A 156 -9.74 9.48 19.92
C ALA A 156 -9.71 10.48 21.09
N SER A 157 -9.21 10.08 22.27
CA SER A 157 -9.21 10.91 23.48
C SER A 157 -7.81 11.39 23.90
N ARG A 158 -6.77 11.11 23.11
CA ARG A 158 -5.39 11.48 23.44
C ARG A 158 -4.65 12.08 22.24
N SER A 159 -3.73 13.00 22.53
CA SER A 159 -2.79 13.56 21.56
C SER A 159 -1.46 12.80 21.51
N GLU A 160 -1.14 12.02 22.54
CA GLU A 160 0.09 11.23 22.60
C GLU A 160 -0.08 9.90 23.35
N LEU A 161 0.80 8.95 23.04
CA LEU A 161 0.94 7.69 23.75
C LEU A 161 2.05 7.83 24.83
N PRO A 162 1.93 7.14 25.98
CA PRO A 162 2.89 7.24 27.08
C PRO A 162 4.24 6.57 26.79
N PHE A 163 4.38 5.87 25.66
CA PHE A 163 5.60 5.19 25.25
C PHE A 163 5.84 5.30 23.75
N VAL A 164 7.10 5.13 23.35
CA VAL A 164 7.48 4.78 21.98
C VAL A 164 7.62 3.28 21.92
N SER A 165 6.97 2.62 20.98
CA SER A 165 7.12 1.18 20.81
C SER A 165 8.37 0.89 19.97
N ARG A 166 9.53 0.84 20.64
CA ARG A 166 10.84 0.56 20.02
C ARG A 166 11.12 -0.93 19.76
N HIS A 167 10.15 -1.80 20.00
CA HIS A 167 10.29 -3.25 19.89
C HIS A 167 9.29 -3.82 18.87
N LYS A 168 9.45 -5.12 18.57
CA LYS A 168 8.65 -5.93 17.62
C LYS A 168 7.20 -5.45 17.49
N PRO A 169 6.59 -5.54 16.29
CA PRO A 169 5.20 -5.12 16.08
C PRO A 169 4.27 -5.80 17.09
N LEU A 170 3.77 -5.01 18.04
CA LEU A 170 2.86 -5.46 19.10
C LEU A 170 1.45 -5.59 18.53
N THR A 171 0.68 -6.54 19.07
CA THR A 171 -0.74 -6.66 18.78
C THR A 171 -1.53 -5.53 19.46
N ILE A 172 -2.74 -5.25 19.01
CA ILE A 172 -3.62 -4.25 19.64
C ILE A 172 -3.88 -4.63 21.10
N SER A 173 -4.07 -5.92 21.39
CA SER A 173 -4.22 -6.40 22.77
C SER A 173 -2.98 -6.17 23.64
N GLN A 174 -1.78 -6.38 23.11
CA GLN A 174 -0.53 -6.10 23.82
C GLN A 174 -0.36 -4.60 24.08
N LEU A 175 -0.68 -3.77 23.09
CA LEU A 175 -0.66 -2.31 23.23
C LEU A 175 -1.65 -1.84 24.31
N GLN A 176 -2.87 -2.38 24.31
CA GLN A 176 -3.88 -2.07 25.32
C GLN A 176 -3.38 -2.41 26.73
N ALA A 177 -2.75 -3.57 26.90
CA ALA A 177 -2.18 -3.98 28.19
C ALA A 177 -1.04 -3.07 28.68
N LEU A 178 -0.29 -2.44 27.77
CA LEU A 178 0.73 -1.46 28.12
C LEU A 178 0.15 -0.10 28.52
N LEU A 179 -1.04 0.26 28.02
CA LEU A 179 -1.71 1.52 28.33
C LEU A 179 -2.51 1.51 29.64
N GLN A 180 -2.82 0.32 30.16
CA GLN A 180 -3.51 0.16 31.45
C GLN A 180 -2.57 0.18 32.66
N ARG A 181 -1.26 0.26 32.45
CA ARG A 181 -0.24 0.34 33.49
C ARG A 181 0.14 1.78 33.75
#